data_AF-A0A7Y8Q309-F1
#
_entry.id   AF-A0A7Y8Q309-F1
#
_cell.length_a   1.000
_cell.length_b   1.000
_cell.length_c   1.000
_cell.angle_alpha   90.00
_cell.angle_beta   90.00
_cell.angle_gamma   90.00
#
_symmetry.space_group_name_H-M   'P 1'
#
loop_
_entity.id
_entity.type
_entity.pdbx_description
1 polymer ?
#
loop_
_entity_poly.entity_id
_entity_poly.type
_entity_poly.pdbx_seq_one_letter_code
_entity_poly.pdbx_strand_id
1 'polypeptide(L)'
;MNTPTASFIADATFLQAVKASGTAVVPSETALANFIDSFAKDNEGVWSYSNNGTRVLLYIKGAVETVNKDKYLHFIFAQVGPADNDGQSGFEQGKFKWDPLTGKLTVVSPLTQDTNGGWGLSDSSQPFSLLYGKTEGTLQLLTEDPTPVVLTKLPSESNSIVGAWKNADALVAMYNDKTYLYVGLSNEDCGGPGIEYGTYSASNGILKAESVQYDTTGCLGLVDTWGDLSQHKYDLDTFKYSLNDKTINIQYEDEPVSTLSHL
;
A
#
# COMPACT_ATOMS: atom_id res chain seq x y z
N MET A 1 1.46 -33.80 -6.55
CA MET A 1 1.26 -34.87 -5.55
C MET A 1 1.64 -34.30 -4.20
N ASN A 2 0.69 -34.20 -3.26
CA ASN A 2 0.99 -33.79 -1.88
C ASN A 2 1.56 -34.98 -1.12
N THR A 3 2.88 -35.07 -1.02
CA THR A 3 3.51 -36.01 -0.09
C THR A 3 3.21 -35.57 1.34
N PRO A 4 2.83 -36.49 2.25
CA PRO A 4 2.61 -36.14 3.66
C PRO A 4 3.86 -35.51 4.28
N THR A 5 3.69 -34.52 5.16
CA THR A 5 4.80 -33.83 5.86
C THR A 5 5.76 -34.81 6.53
N ALA A 6 5.24 -35.90 7.11
CA ALA A 6 6.03 -36.96 7.73
C ALA A 6 6.97 -37.68 6.74
N SER A 7 6.55 -37.84 5.48
CA SER A 7 7.37 -38.44 4.42
C SER A 7 8.43 -37.46 3.91
N PHE A 8 8.14 -36.16 3.86
CA PHE A 8 9.10 -35.13 3.46
C PHE A 8 10.25 -34.98 4.46
N ILE A 9 9.95 -34.90 5.76
CA ILE A 9 11.00 -34.74 6.79
C ILE A 9 11.88 -35.98 6.96
N ALA A 10 11.41 -37.14 6.49
CA ALA A 10 12.16 -38.39 6.48
C ALA A 10 12.91 -38.63 5.15
N ASP A 11 12.73 -37.78 4.15
CA ASP A 11 13.37 -37.92 2.85
C ASP A 11 14.91 -37.77 2.97
N ALA A 12 15.64 -38.74 2.41
CA ALA A 12 17.10 -38.78 2.54
C ALA A 12 17.79 -37.60 1.83
N THR A 13 17.23 -37.14 0.70
CA THR A 13 17.76 -36.01 -0.07
C THR A 13 17.57 -34.71 0.70
N PHE A 14 16.38 -34.50 1.26
CA PHE A 14 16.08 -33.37 2.12
C PHE A 14 16.99 -33.34 3.35
N LEU A 15 17.14 -34.47 4.06
CA LEU A 15 18.02 -34.56 5.23
C LEU A 15 19.49 -34.32 4.88
N GLN A 16 19.96 -34.74 3.70
CA GLN A 16 21.31 -34.46 3.24
C GLN A 16 21.51 -32.97 2.94
N ALA A 17 20.52 -32.32 2.32
CA ALA A 17 20.53 -30.88 2.08
C ALA A 17 20.58 -30.08 3.39
N VAL A 18 19.75 -30.44 4.38
CA VAL A 18 19.73 -29.80 5.72
C VAL A 18 21.07 -29.96 6.43
N LYS A 19 21.69 -31.14 6.37
CA LYS A 19 23.03 -31.36 6.91
C LYS A 19 24.09 -30.51 6.20
N ALA A 20 24.03 -30.42 4.88
CA ALA A 20 24.97 -29.65 4.08
C ALA A 20 24.85 -28.13 4.33
N SER A 21 23.64 -27.63 4.61
CA SER A 21 23.41 -26.22 4.94
C SER A 21 23.78 -25.86 6.39
N GLY A 22 24.06 -26.84 7.26
CA GLY A 22 24.32 -26.61 8.68
C GLY A 22 23.11 -26.07 9.44
N THR A 23 21.90 -26.27 8.92
CA THR A 23 20.64 -25.81 9.53
C THR A 23 19.86 -26.98 10.14
N ALA A 24 18.77 -26.69 10.85
CA ALA A 24 17.88 -27.70 11.41
C ALA A 24 16.47 -27.57 10.81
N VAL A 25 15.77 -28.70 10.71
CA VAL A 25 14.35 -28.71 10.36
C VAL A 25 13.55 -28.11 11.53
N VAL A 26 12.68 -27.15 11.23
CA VAL A 26 11.81 -26.53 12.24
C VAL A 26 10.42 -27.17 12.24
N PRO A 27 9.69 -27.15 13.37
CA PRO A 27 8.28 -27.56 13.41
C PRO A 27 7.43 -26.75 12.42
N SER A 28 6.31 -27.32 11.97
CA SER A 28 5.39 -26.66 11.02
C SER A 28 4.88 -25.31 11.53
N GLU A 29 4.63 -25.18 12.83
CA GLU A 29 4.22 -23.92 13.46
C GLU A 29 5.30 -22.83 13.31
N THR A 30 6.57 -23.19 13.51
CA THR A 30 7.70 -22.28 13.31
C THR A 30 7.91 -21.95 11.84
N ALA A 31 7.75 -22.93 10.93
CA ALA A 31 7.81 -22.68 9.50
C ALA A 31 6.72 -21.70 9.05
N LEU A 32 5.49 -21.86 9.55
CA LEU A 32 4.36 -20.97 9.28
C LEU A 32 4.64 -19.55 9.75
N ALA A 33 5.13 -19.39 10.98
CA ALA A 33 5.49 -18.10 11.55
C ALA A 33 6.58 -17.38 10.73
N ASN A 34 7.64 -18.11 10.34
CA ASN A 34 8.72 -17.57 9.51
C ASN A 34 8.24 -17.16 8.12
N PHE A 35 7.24 -17.86 7.57
CA PHE A 35 6.69 -17.54 6.26
C PHE A 35 5.90 -16.23 6.28
N ILE A 36 5.15 -15.94 7.36
CA ILE A 36 4.48 -14.65 7.53
C ILE A 36 5.51 -13.50 7.59
N ASP A 37 6.61 -13.70 8.33
CA ASP A 37 7.69 -12.70 8.44
C ASP A 37 8.37 -12.46 7.09
N SER A 38 8.61 -13.55 6.33
CA SER A 38 9.20 -13.45 4.99
C SER A 38 8.24 -12.79 4.01
N PHE A 39 6.95 -13.15 4.03
CA PHE A 39 5.93 -12.51 3.20
C PHE A 39 5.89 -11.00 3.45
N ALA A 40 5.82 -10.55 4.70
CA ALA A 40 5.78 -9.13 5.02
C ALA A 40 7.00 -8.40 4.47
N LYS A 41 8.20 -8.95 4.70
CA LYS A 41 9.46 -8.36 4.25
C LYS A 41 9.57 -8.30 2.72
N ASP A 42 9.29 -9.40 2.02
CA ASP A 42 9.44 -9.49 0.56
C ASP A 42 8.39 -8.65 -0.17
N ASN A 43 7.21 -8.48 0.46
CA ASN A 43 6.10 -7.71 -0.09
C ASN A 43 5.96 -6.32 0.54
N GLU A 44 6.95 -5.85 1.30
CA GLU A 44 6.99 -4.47 1.77
C GLU A 44 6.94 -3.51 0.58
N GLY A 45 6.15 -2.45 0.75
CA GLY A 45 5.97 -1.41 -0.25
C GLY A 45 4.54 -1.31 -0.74
N VAL A 46 4.37 -0.61 -1.86
CA VAL A 46 3.07 -0.30 -2.43
C VAL A 46 2.75 -1.21 -3.62
N TRP A 47 1.54 -1.74 -3.59
CA TRP A 47 0.93 -2.54 -4.64
C TRP A 47 -0.25 -1.76 -5.20
N SER A 48 -0.38 -1.69 -6.53
CA SER A 48 -1.43 -0.87 -7.14
C SER A 48 -2.13 -1.58 -8.28
N TYR A 49 -3.38 -1.20 -8.47
CA TYR A 49 -4.22 -1.61 -9.57
C TYR A 49 -4.99 -0.39 -10.08
N SER A 50 -5.27 -0.34 -11.38
CA SER A 50 -6.17 0.66 -11.93
C SER A 50 -7.00 0.07 -13.06
N ASN A 51 -8.25 0.49 -13.16
CA ASN A 51 -9.17 0.11 -14.22
C ASN A 51 -10.31 1.13 -14.32
N ASN A 52 -10.64 1.58 -15.53
CA ASN A 52 -11.82 2.41 -15.82
C ASN A 52 -12.06 3.58 -14.85
N GLY A 53 -11.00 4.32 -14.48
CA GLY A 53 -11.10 5.47 -13.58
C GLY A 53 -11.06 5.13 -12.08
N THR A 54 -11.07 3.85 -11.72
CA THR A 54 -10.73 3.38 -10.37
C THR A 54 -9.23 3.14 -10.26
N ARG A 55 -8.65 3.53 -9.12
CA ARG A 55 -7.29 3.17 -8.73
C ARG A 55 -7.27 2.72 -7.28
N VAL A 56 -6.52 1.66 -7.03
CA VAL A 56 -6.29 1.08 -5.71
C VAL A 56 -4.81 1.14 -5.39
N LEU A 57 -4.53 1.40 -4.13
CA LEU A 57 -3.21 1.34 -3.52
C LEU A 57 -3.30 0.49 -2.26
N LEU A 58 -2.49 -0.56 -2.18
CA LEU A 58 -2.27 -1.35 -0.97
C LEU A 58 -0.80 -1.21 -0.55
N TYR A 59 -0.56 -0.53 0.55
CA TYR A 59 0.72 -0.55 1.24
C TYR A 59 0.76 -1.69 2.24
N ILE A 60 1.82 -2.49 2.21
CA ILE A 60 2.12 -3.51 3.21
C ILE A 60 3.41 -3.09 3.91
N LYS A 61 3.38 -3.00 5.24
CA LYS A 61 4.57 -2.74 6.05
C LYS A 61 5.39 -4.03 6.20
N GLY A 62 6.71 -3.95 6.03
CA GLY A 62 7.59 -5.12 6.14
C GLY A 62 7.78 -5.66 7.55
N ALA A 63 7.47 -4.85 8.56
CA ALA A 63 7.52 -5.24 9.96
C ALA A 63 6.21 -5.90 10.41
N VAL A 64 6.32 -7.09 11.00
CA VAL A 64 5.21 -7.86 11.59
C VAL A 64 5.04 -7.51 13.06
N GLU A 65 3.82 -7.18 13.49
CA GLU A 65 3.44 -7.07 14.90
C GLU A 65 3.12 -8.47 15.44
N THR A 66 3.66 -8.85 16.60
CA THR A 66 3.35 -10.12 17.27
C THR A 66 2.71 -9.87 18.62
N VAL A 67 1.49 -10.38 18.83
CA VAL A 67 0.75 -10.29 20.11
C VAL A 67 0.26 -11.68 20.48
N ASN A 68 0.67 -12.21 21.64
CA ASN A 68 0.25 -13.54 22.12
C ASN A 68 0.40 -14.67 21.06
N LYS A 69 1.51 -14.66 20.31
CA LYS A 69 1.84 -15.55 19.17
C LYS A 69 1.08 -15.28 17.86
N ASP A 70 0.02 -14.48 17.88
CA ASP A 70 -0.61 -14.02 16.64
C ASP A 70 0.29 -13.00 15.94
N LYS A 71 0.37 -13.10 14.62
CA LYS A 71 1.10 -12.17 13.76
C LYS A 71 0.13 -11.30 12.97
N TYR A 72 0.44 -10.02 12.87
CA TYR A 72 -0.36 -9.02 12.19
C TYR A 72 0.52 -8.22 11.22
N LEU A 73 -0.01 -7.98 10.02
CA LEU A 73 0.60 -7.12 9.02
C LEU A 73 -0.14 -5.79 9.01
N HIS A 74 0.60 -4.69 9.02
CA HIS A 74 0.02 -3.35 8.92
C HIS A 74 -0.16 -2.95 7.47
N PHE A 75 -1.27 -2.26 7.20
CA PHE A 75 -1.62 -1.83 5.85
C PHE A 75 -2.17 -0.40 5.80
N ILE A 76 -2.07 0.18 4.62
CA ILE A 76 -2.91 1.30 4.17
C ILE A 76 -3.54 0.85 2.85
N PHE A 77 -4.86 0.90 2.75
CA PHE A 77 -5.60 0.58 1.53
C PHE A 77 -6.35 1.82 1.10
N ALA A 78 -5.95 2.42 -0.02
CA ALA A 78 -6.62 3.58 -0.59
C ALA A 78 -7.33 3.19 -1.89
N GLN A 79 -8.52 3.75 -2.09
CA GLN A 79 -9.34 3.54 -3.27
C GLN A 79 -9.88 4.86 -3.77
N VAL A 80 -9.74 5.09 -5.08
CA VAL A 80 -10.26 6.28 -5.76
C VAL A 80 -11.33 5.86 -6.76
N GLY A 81 -12.41 6.63 -6.85
CA GLY A 81 -13.54 6.37 -7.72
C GLY A 81 -14.76 7.23 -7.39
N PRO A 82 -15.80 7.18 -8.25
CA PRO A 82 -17.05 7.91 -8.03
C PRO A 82 -17.81 7.35 -6.84
N ALA A 83 -18.14 8.20 -5.87
CA ALA A 83 -18.87 7.80 -4.66
C ALA A 83 -20.24 7.19 -5.00
N ASP A 84 -20.71 6.30 -4.12
CA ASP A 84 -22.04 5.70 -4.15
C ASP A 84 -22.70 5.79 -2.76
N ASN A 85 -23.74 4.99 -2.53
CA ASN A 85 -24.46 5.00 -1.25
C ASN A 85 -23.71 4.28 -0.13
N ASP A 86 -22.66 3.53 -0.47
CA ASP A 86 -21.92 2.65 0.44
C ASP A 86 -20.59 3.29 0.87
N GLY A 87 -19.88 3.91 -0.07
CA GLY A 87 -18.61 4.56 0.22
C GLY A 87 -18.18 5.60 -0.80
N GLN A 88 -16.96 6.07 -0.60
CA GLN A 88 -16.37 7.15 -1.37
C GLN A 88 -14.86 7.00 -1.52
N SER A 89 -14.27 7.85 -2.36
CA SER A 89 -12.82 8.03 -2.46
C SER A 89 -12.18 8.32 -1.09
N GLY A 90 -11.20 7.52 -0.70
CA GLY A 90 -10.56 7.61 0.62
C GLY A 90 -9.66 6.40 0.89
N PHE A 91 -9.38 6.14 2.17
CA PHE A 91 -8.53 5.04 2.60
C PHE A 91 -8.91 4.44 3.96
N GLU A 92 -8.49 3.20 4.14
CA GLU A 92 -8.45 2.46 5.40
C GLU A 92 -6.99 2.27 5.85
N GLN A 93 -6.74 2.39 7.15
CA GLN A 93 -5.47 2.04 7.77
C GLN A 93 -5.72 1.12 8.96
N GLY A 94 -4.95 0.04 9.03
CA GLY A 94 -5.08 -0.89 10.15
C GLY A 94 -4.11 -2.05 10.07
N LYS A 95 -4.58 -3.20 10.53
CA LYS A 95 -3.84 -4.45 10.45
C LYS A 95 -4.72 -5.61 10.03
N PHE A 96 -4.14 -6.60 9.38
CA PHE A 96 -4.81 -7.85 9.04
C PHE A 96 -4.00 -9.05 9.50
N LYS A 97 -4.70 -10.16 9.75
CA LYS A 97 -4.12 -11.50 9.79
C LYS A 97 -4.13 -12.08 8.39
N TRP A 98 -3.09 -12.83 8.04
CA TRP A 98 -3.00 -13.53 6.76
C TRP A 98 -2.63 -14.99 6.98
N ASP A 99 -3.42 -15.89 6.41
CA ASP A 99 -3.15 -17.32 6.41
C ASP A 99 -2.40 -17.70 5.13
N PRO A 100 -1.12 -18.07 5.19
CA PRO A 100 -0.34 -18.39 4.01
C PRO A 100 -0.73 -19.71 3.32
N LEU A 101 -1.50 -20.57 3.98
CA LEU A 101 -1.94 -21.83 3.37
C LEU A 101 -3.15 -21.62 2.47
N THR A 102 -4.04 -20.69 2.85
CA THR A 102 -5.30 -20.43 2.14
C THR A 102 -5.29 -19.09 1.40
N GLY A 103 -4.34 -18.21 1.71
CA GLY A 103 -4.32 -16.81 1.30
C GLY A 103 -5.32 -15.93 2.04
N LYS A 104 -6.11 -16.49 2.96
CA LYS A 104 -7.20 -15.75 3.61
C LYS A 104 -6.65 -14.54 4.35
N LEU A 105 -7.18 -13.38 4.02
CA LEU A 105 -6.92 -12.11 4.68
C LEU A 105 -8.09 -11.79 5.61
N THR A 106 -7.80 -11.41 6.85
CA THR A 106 -8.82 -11.01 7.83
C THR A 106 -8.42 -9.69 8.45
N VAL A 107 -9.12 -8.62 8.08
CA VAL A 107 -8.94 -7.29 8.67
C VAL A 107 -9.31 -7.33 10.14
N VAL A 108 -8.50 -6.69 10.98
CA VAL A 108 -8.73 -6.57 12.40
C VAL A 108 -9.45 -5.26 12.69
N SER A 109 -10.63 -5.36 13.28
CA SER A 109 -11.44 -4.22 13.71
C SER A 109 -11.13 -3.83 15.17
N PRO A 110 -11.22 -2.53 15.53
CA PRO A 110 -11.45 -1.39 14.64
C PRO A 110 -10.23 -1.07 13.78
N LEU A 111 -10.47 -0.48 12.61
CA LEU A 111 -9.42 0.18 11.84
C LEU A 111 -8.83 1.32 12.67
N THR A 112 -7.56 1.64 12.43
CA THR A 112 -6.92 2.83 13.01
C THR A 112 -7.44 4.10 12.34
N GLN A 113 -7.76 4.01 11.05
CA GLN A 113 -8.35 5.09 10.29
C GLN A 113 -9.23 4.53 9.17
N ASP A 114 -10.34 5.19 8.91
CA ASP A 114 -11.29 4.90 7.84
C ASP A 114 -11.89 6.24 7.40
N THR A 115 -11.75 6.55 6.12
CA THR A 115 -12.21 7.81 5.51
C THR A 115 -13.14 7.56 4.31
N ASN A 116 -13.37 6.29 3.96
CA ASN A 116 -14.06 5.86 2.75
C ASN A 116 -15.36 5.10 3.01
N GLY A 117 -15.73 4.84 4.27
CA GLY A 117 -17.02 4.21 4.60
C GLY A 117 -16.99 2.73 4.23
N GLY A 118 -17.95 2.25 3.46
CA GLY A 118 -18.05 0.83 3.07
C GLY A 118 -17.05 0.38 1.99
N TRP A 119 -16.24 1.28 1.44
CA TRP A 119 -15.23 0.89 0.46
C TRP A 119 -13.96 0.35 1.15
N GLY A 120 -13.39 -0.73 0.63
CA GLY A 120 -12.07 -1.22 1.07
C GLY A 120 -12.08 -2.67 1.52
N LEU A 121 -11.19 -2.99 2.46
CA LEU A 121 -10.96 -4.34 2.96
C LEU A 121 -11.77 -4.65 4.23
N SER A 122 -12.34 -3.65 4.90
CA SER A 122 -13.02 -3.86 6.18
C SER A 122 -14.52 -4.16 6.05
N ASP A 123 -15.18 -3.68 4.99
CA ASP A 123 -16.62 -3.82 4.80
C ASP A 123 -17.00 -4.90 3.78
N SER A 124 -16.41 -6.10 3.94
CA SER A 124 -16.81 -7.26 3.14
C SER A 124 -17.51 -8.30 3.98
N SER A 125 -18.70 -8.70 3.53
CA SER A 125 -19.43 -9.85 4.06
C SER A 125 -18.72 -11.18 3.77
N GLN A 126 -17.79 -11.20 2.81
CA GLN A 126 -16.96 -12.35 2.44
C GLN A 126 -15.49 -12.12 2.79
N PRO A 127 -14.75 -13.15 3.20
CA PRO A 127 -13.33 -13.01 3.46
C PRO A 127 -12.56 -12.76 2.15
N PHE A 128 -11.72 -11.73 2.13
CA PHE A 128 -10.74 -11.54 1.08
C PHE A 128 -9.66 -12.63 1.12
N SER A 129 -9.04 -12.90 -0.02
CA SER A 129 -7.79 -13.64 -0.07
C SER A 129 -6.72 -12.85 -0.82
N LEU A 130 -5.53 -12.76 -0.22
CA LEU A 130 -4.35 -12.20 -0.85
C LEU A 130 -3.39 -13.35 -1.21
N LEU A 131 -3.10 -13.50 -2.49
CA LEU A 131 -2.28 -14.57 -3.02
C LEU A 131 -1.11 -13.99 -3.81
N TYR A 132 -0.03 -14.77 -3.94
CA TYR A 132 0.99 -14.47 -4.95
C TYR A 132 0.39 -14.57 -6.35
N GLY A 133 0.69 -13.59 -7.19
CA GLY A 133 0.30 -13.65 -8.59
C GLY A 133 1.14 -14.67 -9.38
N LYS A 134 0.70 -14.94 -10.61
CA LYS A 134 1.37 -15.90 -11.52
C LYS A 134 2.71 -15.36 -12.06
N THR A 135 2.93 -14.06 -11.95
CA THR A 135 4.12 -13.35 -12.41
C THR A 135 4.80 -12.68 -11.22
N GLU A 136 6.13 -12.62 -11.26
CA GLU A 136 6.90 -11.86 -10.28
C GLU A 136 6.43 -10.41 -10.22
N GLY A 137 6.45 -9.81 -9.03
CA GLY A 137 5.99 -8.44 -8.83
C GLY A 137 4.46 -8.27 -8.91
N THR A 138 3.68 -9.35 -8.80
CA THR A 138 2.21 -9.28 -8.72
C THR A 138 1.64 -10.00 -7.51
N LEU A 139 0.58 -9.42 -6.94
CA LEU A 139 -0.32 -10.05 -5.97
C LEU A 139 -1.72 -10.16 -6.56
N GLN A 140 -2.48 -11.15 -6.13
CA GLN A 140 -3.89 -11.32 -6.47
C GLN A 140 -4.74 -11.10 -5.22
N LEU A 141 -5.59 -10.08 -5.27
CA LEU A 141 -6.64 -9.87 -4.29
C LEU A 141 -7.92 -10.50 -4.85
N LEU A 142 -8.37 -11.57 -4.21
CA LEU A 142 -9.67 -12.18 -4.45
C LEU A 142 -10.69 -11.47 -3.56
N THR A 143 -11.67 -10.87 -4.21
CA THR A 143 -12.83 -10.25 -3.58
C THR A 143 -14.03 -11.18 -3.71
N GLU A 144 -15.23 -10.69 -3.43
CA GLU A 144 -16.47 -11.41 -3.76
C GLU A 144 -16.69 -11.59 -5.27
N ASP A 145 -16.04 -10.77 -6.10
CA ASP A 145 -16.06 -10.92 -7.54
C ASP A 145 -15.22 -12.12 -8.00
N PRO A 146 -15.68 -12.90 -8.98
CA PRO A 146 -14.96 -14.06 -9.47
C PRO A 146 -13.68 -13.71 -10.24
N THR A 147 -13.48 -12.43 -10.59
CA THR A 147 -12.29 -11.96 -11.30
C THR A 147 -11.30 -11.37 -10.30
N PRO A 148 -10.10 -11.96 -10.14
CA PRO A 148 -9.08 -11.43 -9.24
C PRO A 148 -8.66 -10.01 -9.62
N VAL A 149 -8.51 -9.13 -8.63
CA VAL A 149 -7.78 -7.88 -8.80
C VAL A 149 -6.29 -8.19 -8.76
N VAL A 150 -5.59 -7.96 -9.87
CA VAL A 150 -4.15 -8.17 -9.96
C VAL A 150 -3.43 -6.87 -9.60
N LEU A 151 -2.86 -6.84 -8.41
CA LEU A 151 -2.04 -5.73 -7.93
C LEU A 151 -0.61 -5.90 -8.44
N THR A 152 -0.01 -4.82 -8.94
CA THR A 152 1.39 -4.78 -9.38
C THR A 152 2.20 -3.97 -8.39
N LYS A 153 3.39 -4.45 -8.02
CA LYS A 153 4.30 -3.71 -7.14
C LYS A 153 4.76 -2.43 -7.83
N LEU A 154 4.68 -1.30 -7.14
CA LEU A 154 5.26 -0.06 -7.65
C LEU A 154 6.79 -0.19 -7.66
N PRO A 155 7.45 0.31 -8.73
CA PRO A 155 8.90 0.21 -8.84
C PRO A 155 9.58 1.07 -7.78
N SER A 156 10.77 0.63 -7.34
CA SER A 156 11.64 1.34 -6.41
C SER A 156 12.96 1.68 -7.13
N GLU A 157 12.88 2.54 -8.15
CA GLU A 157 14.03 2.94 -8.97
C GLU A 157 14.81 4.08 -8.30
N SER A 158 16.13 3.92 -8.17
CA SER A 158 16.99 4.97 -7.62
C SER A 158 16.94 6.24 -8.46
N ASN A 159 16.82 7.40 -7.80
CA ASN A 159 16.74 8.72 -8.44
C ASN A 159 15.59 8.89 -9.44
N SER A 160 14.53 8.07 -9.34
CA SER A 160 13.26 8.28 -10.03
C SER A 160 12.27 8.95 -9.08
N ILE A 161 11.39 9.81 -9.58
CA ILE A 161 10.24 10.27 -8.80
C ILE A 161 9.10 9.24 -8.80
N VAL A 162 9.05 8.39 -9.85
CA VAL A 162 8.08 7.30 -9.96
C VAL A 162 8.42 6.26 -8.90
N GLY A 163 7.46 5.94 -8.05
CA GLY A 163 7.66 5.10 -6.88
C GLY A 163 6.68 5.44 -5.77
N ALA A 164 6.90 4.88 -4.60
CA ALA A 164 6.09 5.11 -3.42
C ALA A 164 6.92 5.71 -2.28
N TRP A 165 6.45 6.82 -1.73
CA TRP A 165 7.18 7.65 -0.78
C TRP A 165 6.35 7.83 0.48
N LYS A 166 6.96 7.67 1.66
CA LYS A 166 6.23 7.74 2.93
C LYS A 166 6.99 8.49 4.01
N ASN A 167 6.27 9.25 4.83
CA ASN A 167 6.73 9.73 6.14
C ASN A 167 5.66 9.42 7.21
N ALA A 168 5.68 10.12 8.35
CA ALA A 168 4.67 9.92 9.39
C ALA A 168 3.27 10.34 8.94
N ASP A 169 3.19 11.38 8.11
CA ASP A 169 1.99 12.16 7.84
C ASP A 169 1.38 11.85 6.46
N ALA A 170 2.15 11.23 5.56
CA ALA A 170 1.73 10.96 4.20
C ALA A 170 2.28 9.64 3.64
N LEU A 171 1.53 9.10 2.69
CA LEU A 171 1.96 8.08 1.73
C LEU A 171 1.62 8.57 0.32
N VAL A 172 2.60 8.62 -0.56
CA VAL A 172 2.47 9.18 -1.91
C VAL A 172 2.92 8.15 -2.93
N ALA A 173 2.08 7.86 -3.91
CA ALA A 173 2.42 7.03 -5.05
C ALA A 173 2.46 7.90 -6.32
N MET A 174 3.59 7.88 -7.02
CA MET A 174 3.81 8.57 -8.28
C MET A 174 3.96 7.53 -9.38
N TYR A 175 3.13 7.61 -10.43
CA TYR A 175 3.00 6.54 -11.42
C TYR A 175 3.60 6.92 -12.79
N ASN A 176 4.02 5.91 -13.55
CA ASN A 176 4.61 6.09 -14.89
C ASN A 176 3.66 6.76 -15.89
N ASP A 177 2.35 6.58 -15.71
CA ASP A 177 1.30 7.20 -16.52
C ASP A 177 1.03 8.68 -16.16
N LYS A 178 1.89 9.29 -15.33
CA LYS A 178 1.79 10.67 -14.85
C LYS A 178 0.57 10.94 -13.98
N THR A 179 -0.05 9.89 -13.43
CA THR A 179 -0.98 10.05 -12.31
C THR A 179 -0.24 10.01 -10.98
N TYR A 180 -0.85 10.53 -9.92
CA TYR A 180 -0.36 10.40 -8.56
C TYR A 180 -1.52 10.11 -7.61
N LEU A 181 -1.22 9.46 -6.48
CA LEU A 181 -2.14 9.28 -5.36
C LEU A 181 -1.42 9.68 -4.08
N TYR A 182 -1.88 10.75 -3.45
CA TYR A 182 -1.48 11.18 -2.12
C TYR A 182 -2.50 10.65 -1.11
N VAL A 183 -2.01 10.10 0.00
CA VAL A 183 -2.80 9.67 1.15
C VAL A 183 -2.31 10.46 2.36
N GLY A 184 -3.13 11.37 2.86
CA GLY A 184 -2.88 12.12 4.08
C GLY A 184 -3.27 11.30 5.31
N LEU A 185 -2.36 11.19 6.28
CA LEU A 185 -2.49 10.35 7.47
C LEU A 185 -2.68 11.17 8.76
N SER A 186 -2.45 12.47 8.72
CA SER A 186 -2.55 13.39 9.85
C SER A 186 -3.62 14.46 9.62
N ASN A 187 -4.06 15.11 10.69
CA ASN A 187 -4.89 16.31 10.62
C ASN A 187 -3.99 17.55 10.60
N GLU A 188 -4.41 18.57 9.87
CA GLU A 188 -3.79 19.91 9.86
C GLU A 188 -4.88 20.99 9.95
N ASP A 189 -4.49 22.26 10.09
CA ASP A 189 -5.44 23.36 10.32
C ASP A 189 -6.43 23.60 9.15
N CYS A 190 -6.04 23.29 7.92
CA CYS A 190 -6.85 23.49 6.70
C CYS A 190 -7.28 22.19 6.01
N GLY A 191 -7.03 21.03 6.63
CA GLY A 191 -7.22 19.74 5.98
C GLY A 191 -7.17 18.55 6.93
N GLY A 192 -7.39 17.36 6.41
CA GLY A 192 -7.42 16.16 7.22
C GLY A 192 -7.04 14.89 6.47
N PRO A 193 -7.05 13.76 7.19
CA PRO A 193 -6.80 12.46 6.59
C PRO A 193 -7.79 12.20 5.45
N GLY A 194 -7.23 11.84 4.30
CA GLY A 194 -7.98 11.63 3.08
C GLY A 194 -7.06 11.24 1.93
N ILE A 195 -7.53 11.42 0.71
CA ILE A 195 -6.72 11.22 -0.48
C ILE A 195 -6.80 12.40 -1.45
N GLU A 196 -5.74 12.57 -2.23
CA GLU A 196 -5.71 13.44 -3.41
C GLU A 196 -5.21 12.61 -4.60
N TYR A 197 -5.97 12.59 -5.70
CA TYR A 197 -5.68 11.84 -6.91
C TYR A 197 -5.78 12.74 -8.13
N GLY A 198 -4.75 12.70 -8.97
CA GLY A 198 -4.66 13.59 -10.10
C GLY A 198 -3.56 13.21 -11.08
N THR A 199 -3.19 14.16 -11.94
CA THR A 199 -2.03 14.07 -12.82
C THR A 199 -0.95 15.04 -12.38
N TYR A 200 0.31 14.70 -12.63
CA TYR A 200 1.46 15.51 -12.22
C TYR A 200 2.47 15.70 -13.35
N SER A 201 3.24 16.78 -13.25
CA SER A 201 4.49 16.95 -13.96
C SER A 201 5.66 17.03 -12.98
N ALA A 202 6.80 16.47 -13.37
CA ALA A 202 8.03 16.51 -12.59
C ALA A 202 9.23 16.60 -13.51
N SER A 203 9.92 17.73 -13.50
CA SER A 203 11.13 17.94 -14.30
C SER A 203 12.00 19.04 -13.71
N ASN A 204 13.33 18.89 -13.86
CA ASN A 204 14.31 19.90 -13.44
C ASN A 204 14.14 20.37 -11.98
N GLY A 205 13.78 19.45 -11.07
CA GLY A 205 13.56 19.76 -9.66
C GLY A 205 12.27 20.52 -9.37
N ILE A 206 11.33 20.58 -10.32
CA ILE A 206 10.01 21.18 -10.15
C ILE A 206 8.93 20.09 -10.26
N LEU A 207 8.07 20.02 -9.24
CA LEU A 207 6.93 19.12 -9.13
C LEU A 207 5.65 19.96 -9.08
N LYS A 208 4.62 19.56 -9.83
CA LYS A 208 3.34 20.25 -9.88
C LYS A 208 2.20 19.29 -10.18
N ALA A 209 1.04 19.52 -9.57
CA ALA A 209 -0.23 18.93 -10.03
C ALA A 209 -0.72 19.62 -11.31
N GLU A 210 -1.03 18.82 -12.33
CA GLU A 210 -1.57 19.31 -13.62
C GLU A 210 -3.10 19.24 -13.65
N SER A 211 -3.68 18.28 -12.92
CA SER A 211 -5.13 18.17 -12.75
C SER A 211 -5.45 17.40 -11.47
N VAL A 212 -6.56 17.72 -10.84
CA VAL A 212 -7.09 16.98 -9.69
C VAL A 212 -8.41 16.35 -10.10
N GLN A 213 -8.56 15.06 -9.79
CA GLN A 213 -9.79 14.31 -10.05
C GLN A 213 -10.55 14.01 -8.76
N TYR A 214 -9.83 13.72 -7.68
CA TYR A 214 -10.41 13.54 -6.35
C TYR A 214 -9.52 14.21 -5.31
N ASP A 215 -10.13 14.92 -4.37
CA ASP A 215 -9.46 15.50 -3.21
C ASP A 215 -10.44 15.47 -2.04
N THR A 216 -10.04 14.76 -0.98
CA THR A 216 -10.72 14.73 0.33
C THR A 216 -9.81 15.20 1.45
N THR A 217 -8.60 15.69 1.13
CA THR A 217 -7.59 16.12 2.09
C THR A 217 -7.66 17.60 2.40
N GLY A 218 -8.27 18.41 1.53
CA GLY A 218 -8.40 19.86 1.73
C GLY A 218 -7.17 20.61 1.21
N CYS A 219 -6.24 20.94 2.11
CA CYS A 219 -4.97 21.63 1.76
C CYS A 219 -3.74 20.71 1.83
N LEU A 220 -3.92 19.40 2.06
CA LEU A 220 -2.78 18.48 2.08
C LEU A 220 -2.59 17.89 0.69
N GLY A 221 -1.35 17.86 0.22
CA GLY A 221 -1.00 17.19 -1.03
C GLY A 221 -0.22 18.12 -1.96
N LEU A 222 -0.57 18.08 -3.25
CA LEU A 222 0.02 18.93 -4.28
C LEU A 222 -0.88 20.09 -4.67
N VAL A 223 -2.09 20.16 -4.13
CA VAL A 223 -2.99 21.28 -4.32
C VAL A 223 -3.60 21.74 -3.01
N ASP A 224 -3.88 23.03 -2.95
CA ASP A 224 -4.80 23.55 -1.97
C ASP A 224 -6.20 23.66 -2.57
N THR A 225 -7.18 23.13 -1.86
CA THR A 225 -8.58 23.47 -2.10
C THR A 225 -9.07 24.57 -1.17
N TRP A 226 -9.15 25.79 -1.70
CA TRP A 226 -9.72 26.94 -0.99
C TRP A 226 -11.20 27.12 -1.34
N GLY A 227 -12.11 26.68 -0.47
CA GLY A 227 -13.55 26.96 -0.56
C GLY A 227 -14.45 25.72 -0.60
N ASP A 228 -15.59 25.83 -1.28
CA ASP A 228 -16.54 24.72 -1.44
C ASP A 228 -15.91 23.65 -2.36
N LEU A 229 -15.56 22.49 -1.80
CA LEU A 229 -15.01 21.32 -2.50
C LEU A 229 -15.83 20.94 -3.75
N SER A 230 -17.14 21.25 -3.77
CA SER A 230 -17.99 20.98 -4.95
C SER A 230 -17.69 21.90 -6.14
N GLN A 231 -17.03 23.04 -5.94
CA GLN A 231 -16.67 23.99 -6.99
C GLN A 231 -15.33 23.71 -7.67
N HIS A 232 -14.54 22.73 -7.19
CA HIS A 232 -13.29 22.28 -7.82
C HIS A 232 -12.32 23.44 -8.17
N LYS A 233 -12.22 24.44 -7.28
CA LYS A 233 -11.25 25.53 -7.44
C LYS A 233 -9.97 25.14 -6.72
N TYR A 234 -9.01 24.67 -7.50
CA TYR A 234 -7.69 24.25 -7.02
C TYR A 234 -6.66 25.32 -7.32
N ASP A 235 -5.85 25.65 -6.33
CA ASP A 235 -4.60 26.35 -6.57
C ASP A 235 -3.53 25.30 -6.91
N LEU A 236 -3.11 25.29 -8.18
CA LEU A 236 -2.14 24.34 -8.69
C LEU A 236 -0.73 24.79 -8.31
N ASP A 237 -0.30 24.38 -7.12
CA ASP A 237 0.96 24.79 -6.55
C ASP A 237 2.17 24.20 -7.27
N THR A 238 3.28 24.91 -7.12
CA THR A 238 4.57 24.52 -7.69
C THR A 238 5.56 24.26 -6.58
N PHE A 239 6.04 23.03 -6.51
CA PHE A 239 6.97 22.58 -5.49
C PHE A 239 8.36 22.41 -6.09
N LYS A 240 9.38 22.73 -5.29
CA LYS A 240 10.74 22.26 -5.54
C LYS A 240 10.86 20.84 -5.00
N TYR A 241 11.47 19.94 -5.77
CA TYR A 241 11.82 18.62 -5.29
C TYR A 241 13.28 18.27 -5.56
N SER A 242 13.87 17.47 -4.66
CA SER A 242 15.16 16.82 -4.88
C SER A 242 15.09 15.37 -4.46
N LEU A 243 15.83 14.52 -5.17
CA LEU A 243 15.91 13.09 -4.91
C LEU A 243 17.30 12.75 -4.39
N ASN A 244 17.34 11.82 -3.46
CA ASN A 244 18.47 10.91 -3.31
C ASN A 244 17.95 9.47 -3.40
N ASP A 245 18.82 8.48 -3.38
CA ASP A 245 18.45 7.07 -3.58
C ASP A 245 17.37 6.56 -2.59
N LYS A 246 17.16 7.23 -1.45
CA LYS A 246 16.29 6.78 -0.36
C LYS A 246 15.21 7.78 0.05
N THR A 247 15.30 9.04 -0.35
CA THR A 247 14.36 10.07 0.06
C THR A 247 14.05 11.03 -1.07
N ILE A 248 12.82 11.55 -1.03
CA ILE A 248 12.42 12.73 -1.76
C ILE A 248 12.23 13.87 -0.75
N ASN A 249 12.78 15.03 -1.08
CA ASN A 249 12.55 16.27 -0.36
C ASN A 249 11.66 17.15 -1.22
N ILE A 250 10.53 17.61 -0.69
CA ILE A 250 9.55 18.46 -1.37
C ILE A 250 9.40 19.74 -0.57
N GLN A 251 9.38 20.88 -1.25
CA GLN A 251 9.22 22.20 -0.64
C GLN A 251 8.28 23.07 -1.45
N TYR A 252 7.25 23.61 -0.80
CA TYR A 252 6.45 24.70 -1.33
C TYR A 252 7.06 26.04 -0.90
N GLU A 253 7.29 26.94 -1.85
CA GLU A 253 7.87 28.27 -1.63
C GLU A 253 9.00 28.32 -0.58
N ASP A 254 8.74 28.95 0.57
CA ASP A 254 9.62 29.13 1.72
C ASP A 254 9.20 28.26 2.93
N GLU A 255 8.24 27.35 2.74
CA GLU A 255 7.78 26.44 3.79
C GLU A 255 8.86 25.41 4.18
N PRO A 256 8.72 24.76 5.35
CA PRO A 256 9.59 23.67 5.75
C PRO A 256 9.62 22.54 4.70
N VAL A 257 10.80 21.97 4.49
CA VAL A 257 10.98 20.82 3.59
C VAL A 257 10.31 19.58 4.16
N SER A 258 9.38 18.98 3.40
CA SER A 258 8.84 17.66 3.69
C SER A 258 9.75 16.58 3.12
N THR A 259 10.25 15.70 3.99
CA THR A 259 11.12 14.58 3.60
C THR A 259 10.34 13.28 3.69
N LEU A 260 10.24 12.54 2.58
CA LEU A 260 9.62 11.22 2.52
C LEU A 260 10.66 10.17 2.16
N SER A 261 10.58 9.00 2.79
CA SER A 261 11.45 7.86 2.49
C SER A 261 10.85 7.01 1.37
N HIS A 262 11.70 6.50 0.50
CA HIS A 262 11.31 5.54 -0.53
C HIS A 262 10.91 4.21 0.12
N LEU A 263 9.87 3.57 -0.42
CA LEU A 263 9.40 2.25 -0.03
C LEU A 263 9.87 1.15 -0.98
#